data_AF-A0A0Q8QQZ0-F1
#
_entry.id   AF-A0A0Q8QQZ0-F1
#
_cell.length_a   1.000
_cell.length_b   1.000
_cell.length_c   1.000
_cell.angle_alpha   90.00
_cell.angle_beta   90.00
_cell.angle_gamma   90.00
#
_symmetry.space_group_name_H-M   'P 1'
#
loop_
_entity.id
_entity.type
_entity.pdbx_description
1 polymer ?
#
loop_
_entity_poly.entity_id
_entity_poly.type
_entity_poly.pdbx_seq_one_letter_code
_entity_poly.pdbx_strand_id
1 'polypeptide(L)'
;MNRPLRIEHDNACYHVTSRGDRRSTIFRTDSDRLTWLALLAETCERFNFTVLAYCQMGNHYHLVVKTRQGKLSRGMRYLNGNYSQYFNRQHQLAGHVFQGRYHAILCQESAYLRELSRYTVLNPVRAGLVKHPGHWLWSSYGALIGTVDAPAWLERNTVLAQFSNNRADAIRAFEDFVLAGIGQESPFRAVRNQLFLGSDEFCEQAAHGETRGNLLEIKRTQRRALVPPLADYFLLCPDRHAAMAQAYLSNNYTMAEIAGFCDVSSRTVGRAVKAYRKMSDCRS
;
A
#
# COMPACT_ATOMS: atom_id res chain seq x y z
N MET A 1 9.28 3.91 -18.30
CA MET A 1 8.20 3.17 -17.60
C MET A 1 7.54 4.10 -16.59
N ASN A 2 6.23 4.32 -16.71
CA ASN A 2 5.45 5.12 -15.76
C ASN A 2 5.60 4.54 -14.34
N ARG A 3 6.08 5.35 -13.41
CA ARG A 3 6.40 4.98 -12.03
C ARG A 3 5.18 5.31 -11.16
N PRO A 4 4.47 4.33 -10.59
CA PRO A 4 3.33 4.62 -9.72
C PRO A 4 3.74 5.55 -8.56
N LEU A 5 2.91 6.56 -8.31
CA LEU A 5 3.07 7.48 -7.20
C LEU A 5 2.91 6.71 -5.88
N ARG A 6 3.69 7.08 -4.86
CA ARG A 6 3.62 6.47 -3.54
C ARG A 6 2.89 7.44 -2.64
N ILE A 7 1.69 7.06 -2.23
CA ILE A 7 0.87 7.86 -1.34
C ILE A 7 1.49 7.77 0.04
N GLU A 8 2.07 8.87 0.50
CA GLU A 8 2.76 8.98 1.78
C GLU A 8 2.05 10.03 2.62
N HIS A 9 1.46 9.61 3.73
CA HIS A 9 0.91 10.51 4.73
C HIS A 9 1.61 10.27 6.07
N ASP A 10 1.67 11.33 6.86
CA ASP A 10 2.11 11.22 8.25
C ASP A 10 1.08 10.41 9.04
N ASN A 11 1.56 9.61 9.98
CA ASN A 11 0.77 8.69 10.80
C ASN A 11 -0.14 7.70 10.04
N ALA A 12 0.14 7.41 8.76
CA ALA A 12 -0.65 6.48 7.97
C ALA A 12 -0.27 5.02 8.18
N CYS A 13 -1.27 4.13 8.06
CA CYS A 13 -1.13 2.68 8.09
C CYS A 13 -1.17 2.11 6.67
N TYR A 14 -0.27 1.18 6.38
CA TYR A 14 -0.12 0.54 5.08
C TYR A 14 -0.06 -0.96 5.20
N HIS A 15 -0.71 -1.66 4.28
CA HIS A 15 -0.36 -3.04 3.97
C HIS A 15 0.60 -3.07 2.79
N VAL A 16 1.79 -3.62 3.02
CA VAL A 16 2.91 -3.65 2.09
C VAL A 16 3.24 -5.08 1.71
N THR A 17 3.49 -5.29 0.42
CA THR A 17 4.00 -6.56 -0.11
C THR A 17 5.15 -6.33 -1.07
N SER A 18 6.11 -7.26 -1.08
CA SER A 18 7.14 -7.33 -2.11
C SER A 18 7.37 -8.78 -2.48
N ARG A 19 7.50 -9.04 -3.78
CA ARG A 19 7.57 -10.40 -4.34
C ARG A 19 8.84 -10.59 -5.16
N GLY A 20 9.41 -11.78 -5.08
CA GLY A 20 10.63 -12.18 -5.76
C GLY A 20 10.49 -12.18 -7.27
N ASP A 21 11.55 -11.78 -7.98
CA ASP A 21 11.56 -11.75 -9.44
C ASP A 21 11.12 -13.09 -10.03
N ARG A 22 10.25 -13.06 -11.06
CA ARG A 22 9.62 -14.28 -11.62
C ARG A 22 8.94 -15.20 -10.59
N ARG A 23 8.50 -14.66 -9.45
CA ARG A 23 7.91 -15.39 -8.31
C ARG A 23 8.89 -16.36 -7.64
N SER A 24 10.18 -16.13 -7.82
CA SER A 24 11.25 -16.93 -7.23
C SER A 24 11.30 -16.78 -5.72
N THR A 25 11.78 -17.82 -5.04
CA THR A 25 12.03 -17.81 -3.59
C THR A 25 13.01 -16.68 -3.24
N ILE A 26 12.60 -15.83 -2.30
CA ILE A 26 13.43 -14.77 -1.74
C ILE A 26 14.03 -15.16 -0.39
N PHE A 27 13.49 -16.19 0.27
CA PHE A 27 14.04 -16.76 1.50
C PHE A 27 14.39 -18.23 1.26
N ARG A 28 15.66 -18.54 0.98
CA ARG A 28 16.14 -19.91 0.71
C ARG A 28 16.53 -20.64 1.99
N THR A 29 16.97 -19.88 2.99
CA THR A 29 17.41 -20.38 4.30
C THR A 29 16.79 -19.58 5.44
N ASP A 30 16.85 -20.11 6.64
CA ASP A 30 16.44 -19.37 7.85
C ASP A 30 17.35 -18.18 8.13
N SER A 31 18.64 -18.25 7.75
CA SER A 31 19.57 -17.12 7.82
C SER A 31 19.10 -15.95 6.94
N ASP A 32 18.49 -16.23 5.78
CA ASP A 32 17.91 -15.18 4.93
C ASP A 32 16.75 -14.47 5.64
N ARG A 33 15.93 -15.24 6.36
CA ARG A 33 14.76 -14.74 7.08
C ARG A 33 15.15 -13.89 8.28
N LEU A 34 16.13 -14.37 9.04
CA LEU A 34 16.71 -13.66 10.18
C LEU A 34 17.39 -12.36 9.73
N THR A 35 18.16 -12.40 8.64
CA THR A 35 18.79 -11.18 8.09
C THR A 35 17.74 -10.16 7.65
N TRP A 36 16.64 -10.61 7.03
CA TRP A 36 15.56 -9.70 6.69
C TRP A 36 14.90 -9.08 7.92
N LEU A 37 14.70 -9.84 9.01
CA LEU A 37 14.17 -9.31 10.28
C LEU A 37 15.11 -8.28 10.90
N ALA A 38 16.43 -8.51 10.86
CA ALA A 38 17.43 -7.56 11.32
C ALA A 38 17.36 -6.25 10.50
N LEU A 39 17.30 -6.35 9.17
CA LEU A 39 17.14 -5.19 8.30
C LEU A 39 15.80 -4.46 8.52
N LEU A 40 14.72 -5.19 8.84
CA LEU A 40 13.45 -4.57 9.22
C LEU A 40 13.59 -3.80 10.53
N ALA A 41 14.29 -4.35 11.52
CA ALA A 41 14.55 -3.65 12.79
C ALA A 41 15.28 -2.32 12.55
N GLU A 42 16.36 -2.32 11.78
CA GLU A 42 17.10 -1.11 11.39
C GLU A 42 16.22 -0.14 10.59
N THR A 43 15.33 -0.66 9.73
CA THR A 43 14.37 0.15 8.97
C THR A 43 13.40 0.86 9.92
N CYS A 44 12.90 0.16 10.94
CA CYS A 44 11.98 0.72 11.92
C CYS A 44 12.62 1.85 12.70
N GLU A 45 13.84 1.65 13.20
CA GLU A 45 14.61 2.67 13.90
C GLU A 45 14.91 3.89 13.02
N ARG A 46 15.43 3.66 11.81
CA ARG A 46 15.89 4.74 10.93
C ARG A 46 14.77 5.58 10.33
N PHE A 47 13.62 4.99 10.09
CA PHE A 47 12.52 5.63 9.34
C PHE A 47 11.24 5.82 10.16
N ASN A 48 11.28 5.54 11.47
CA ASN A 48 10.13 5.64 12.37
C ASN A 48 8.93 4.82 11.89
N PHE A 49 9.19 3.55 11.56
CA PHE A 49 8.13 2.60 11.28
C PHE A 49 7.69 1.92 12.57
N THR A 50 6.38 1.72 12.68
CA THR A 50 5.78 0.88 13.71
C THR A 50 5.13 -0.30 13.01
N VAL A 51 5.64 -1.51 13.22
CA VAL A 51 5.09 -2.72 12.60
C VAL A 51 3.97 -3.26 13.46
N LEU A 52 2.82 -3.51 12.85
CA LEU A 52 1.63 -4.04 13.52
C LEU A 52 1.50 -5.55 13.28
N ALA A 53 1.85 -6.01 12.07
CA ALA A 53 1.90 -7.44 11.74
C ALA A 53 2.89 -7.69 10.60
N TYR A 54 3.49 -8.87 10.54
CA TYR A 54 4.31 -9.30 9.41
C TYR A 54 4.16 -10.80 9.14
N CYS A 55 4.41 -11.20 7.89
CA CYS A 55 4.54 -12.60 7.52
C CYS A 55 5.49 -12.74 6.34
N GLN A 56 6.57 -13.49 6.51
CA GLN A 56 7.46 -13.87 5.43
C GLN A 56 6.95 -15.18 4.82
N MET A 57 6.71 -15.17 3.50
CA MET A 57 6.37 -16.38 2.74
C MET A 57 7.66 -17.01 2.18
N GLY A 58 7.59 -17.81 1.13
CA GLY A 58 8.78 -18.27 0.40
C GLY A 58 9.29 -17.23 -0.62
N ASN A 59 8.38 -16.71 -1.45
CA ASN A 59 8.70 -15.82 -2.57
C ASN A 59 8.18 -14.38 -2.38
N HIS A 60 7.62 -14.04 -1.23
CA HIS A 60 7.17 -12.68 -0.92
C HIS A 60 7.08 -12.50 0.60
N TYR A 61 6.77 -11.28 1.04
CA TYR A 61 6.36 -10.99 2.41
C TYR A 61 5.14 -10.07 2.44
N HIS A 62 4.47 -10.08 3.58
CA HIS A 62 3.39 -9.17 3.97
C HIS A 62 3.83 -8.38 5.20
N LEU A 63 3.53 -7.08 5.21
CA LEU A 63 3.86 -6.17 6.30
C LEU A 63 2.70 -5.19 6.50
N VAL A 64 2.18 -5.12 7.72
CA VAL A 64 1.25 -4.06 8.15
C VAL A 64 2.07 -3.07 8.97
N VAL A 65 2.22 -1.85 8.47
CA VAL A 65 3.14 -0.87 9.01
C VAL A 65 2.52 0.52 9.09
N LYS A 66 2.72 1.20 10.21
CA LYS A 66 2.41 2.60 10.38
C LYS A 66 3.67 3.44 10.20
N THR A 67 3.60 4.49 9.40
CA THR A 67 4.71 5.43 9.20
C THR A 67 4.40 6.77 9.83
N ARG A 68 5.12 7.15 10.89
CA ARG A 68 4.83 8.40 11.61
C ARG A 68 5.13 9.67 10.81
N GLN A 69 6.12 9.61 9.92
CA GLN A 69 6.65 10.75 9.16
C GLN A 69 6.54 10.56 7.63
N GLY A 70 5.64 9.69 7.15
CA GLY A 70 5.44 9.47 5.72
C GLY A 70 6.68 8.99 4.95
N LYS A 71 7.59 8.23 5.60
CA LYS A 71 8.87 7.79 5.03
C LYS A 71 8.84 6.39 4.40
N LEU A 72 7.66 5.91 3.99
CA LEU A 72 7.46 4.53 3.53
C LEU A 72 8.45 4.14 2.41
N SER A 73 8.54 4.96 1.38
CA SER A 73 9.44 4.82 0.22
C SER A 73 10.88 4.65 0.61
N ARG A 74 11.35 5.48 1.55
CA ARG A 74 12.73 5.50 1.98
C ARG A 74 13.06 4.26 2.80
N GLY A 75 12.17 3.89 3.73
CA GLY A 75 12.34 2.67 4.52
C GLY A 75 12.29 1.41 3.66
N MET A 76 11.33 1.30 2.74
CA MET A 76 11.25 0.14 1.85
C MET A 76 12.42 0.07 0.85
N ARG A 77 12.96 1.23 0.42
CA ARG A 77 14.20 1.25 -0.39
C ARG A 77 15.38 0.73 0.40
N TYR A 78 15.50 1.10 1.67
CA TYR A 78 16.55 0.60 2.56
C TYR A 78 16.40 -0.91 2.77
N LEU A 79 15.24 -1.37 3.23
CA LEU A 79 14.95 -2.77 3.51
C LEU A 79 15.21 -3.66 2.29
N ASN A 80 14.51 -3.42 1.18
CA ASN A 80 14.61 -4.27 0.00
C ASN A 80 15.96 -4.13 -0.71
N GLY A 81 16.57 -2.94 -0.68
CA GLY A 81 17.86 -2.68 -1.32
C GLY A 81 18.99 -3.44 -0.63
N ASN A 82 19.12 -3.27 0.69
CA ASN A 82 20.15 -3.98 1.47
C ASN A 82 19.91 -5.49 1.46
N TYR A 83 18.64 -5.93 1.55
CA TYR A 83 18.34 -7.35 1.48
C TYR A 83 18.71 -7.96 0.13
N SER A 84 18.45 -7.26 -0.98
CA SER A 84 18.84 -7.75 -2.31
C SER A 84 20.35 -7.88 -2.46
N GLN A 85 21.12 -6.93 -1.90
CA GLN A 85 22.58 -6.99 -1.90
C GLN A 85 23.10 -8.17 -1.07
N TYR A 86 22.55 -8.34 0.14
CA TYR A 86 22.85 -9.49 0.99
C TYR A 86 22.54 -10.80 0.26
N PHE A 87 21.33 -10.97 -0.26
CA PHE A 87 20.87 -12.20 -0.88
C PHE A 87 21.74 -12.58 -2.09
N ASN A 88 22.02 -11.62 -2.97
CA ASN A 88 22.89 -11.87 -4.13
C ASN A 88 24.31 -12.26 -3.70
N ARG A 89 24.87 -11.62 -2.66
CA ARG A 89 26.19 -11.98 -2.14
C ARG A 89 26.21 -13.38 -1.52
N GLN A 90 25.22 -13.72 -0.68
CA GLN A 90 25.16 -15.01 0.00
C GLN A 90 24.94 -16.17 -0.98
N HIS A 91 24.09 -15.97 -1.98
CA HIS A 91 23.70 -17.01 -2.93
C HIS A 91 24.51 -16.98 -4.23
N GLN A 92 25.54 -16.12 -4.32
CA GLN A 92 26.41 -15.93 -5.50
C GLN A 92 25.61 -15.65 -6.79
N LEU A 93 24.59 -14.78 -6.69
CA LEU A 93 23.71 -14.42 -7.79
C LEU A 93 23.96 -12.98 -8.26
N ALA A 94 23.48 -12.69 -9.46
CA ALA A 94 23.41 -11.33 -10.01
C ALA A 94 21.98 -11.01 -10.46
N GLY A 95 21.64 -9.72 -10.50
CA GLY A 95 20.35 -9.22 -10.97
C GLY A 95 19.33 -8.94 -9.86
N HIS A 96 18.06 -8.88 -10.26
CA HIS A 96 16.96 -8.46 -9.39
C HIS A 96 16.47 -9.61 -8.50
N VAL A 97 16.44 -9.37 -7.19
CA VAL A 97 15.81 -10.29 -6.24
C VAL A 97 14.29 -10.11 -6.22
N PHE A 98 13.80 -8.87 -6.32
CA PHE A 98 12.37 -8.55 -6.35
C PHE A 98 11.90 -8.16 -7.76
N GLN A 99 10.62 -8.38 -8.08
CA GLN A 99 9.98 -8.05 -9.38
C GLN A 99 9.94 -6.54 -9.69
N GLY A 100 10.37 -5.71 -8.75
CA GLY A 100 10.35 -4.26 -8.86
C GLY A 100 10.15 -3.63 -7.49
N ARG A 101 9.40 -2.52 -7.48
CA ARG A 101 9.07 -1.82 -6.24
C ARG A 101 8.01 -2.62 -5.47
N TYR A 102 8.00 -2.43 -4.15
CA TYR A 102 6.94 -2.92 -3.29
C TYR A 102 5.57 -2.37 -3.73
N HIS A 103 4.52 -3.13 -3.43
CA HIS A 103 3.14 -2.69 -3.50
C HIS A 103 2.67 -2.27 -2.11
N ALA A 104 1.95 -1.15 -2.01
CA ALA A 104 1.41 -0.65 -0.76
C ALA A 104 -0.03 -0.19 -0.96
N ILE A 105 -0.87 -0.54 0.01
CA ILE A 105 -2.27 -0.12 0.11
C ILE A 105 -2.37 0.72 1.38
N LEU A 106 -2.82 1.96 1.24
CA LEU A 106 -3.13 2.83 2.37
C LEU A 106 -4.43 2.33 3.03
N CYS A 107 -4.38 2.11 4.34
CA CYS A 107 -5.45 1.46 5.08
C CYS A 107 -5.96 2.38 6.21
N GLN A 108 -7.27 2.43 6.37
CA GLN A 108 -7.90 3.05 7.54
C GLN A 108 -7.69 2.14 8.75
N GLU A 109 -6.73 2.51 9.60
CA GLU A 109 -6.30 1.70 10.74
C GLU A 109 -7.46 1.29 11.65
N SER A 110 -8.31 2.24 12.04
CA SER A 110 -9.45 1.99 12.95
C SER A 110 -10.47 0.98 12.41
N ALA A 111 -10.62 0.89 11.09
CA ALA A 111 -11.59 0.00 10.46
C ALA A 111 -10.98 -1.38 10.13
N TYR A 112 -9.72 -1.41 9.71
CA TYR A 112 -9.14 -2.60 9.08
C TYR A 112 -7.99 -3.25 9.86
N LEU A 113 -7.52 -2.69 10.98
CA LEU A 113 -6.37 -3.25 11.70
C LEU A 113 -6.56 -4.73 12.09
N ARG A 114 -7.72 -5.09 12.65
CA ARG A 114 -8.02 -6.50 13.00
C ARG A 114 -7.92 -7.40 11.76
N GLU A 115 -8.61 -7.03 10.70
CA GLU A 115 -8.67 -7.78 9.44
C GLU A 115 -7.31 -7.93 8.76
N LEU A 116 -6.51 -6.87 8.74
CA LEU A 116 -5.17 -6.87 8.16
C LEU A 116 -4.21 -7.74 8.99
N SER A 117 -4.27 -7.66 10.32
CA SER A 117 -3.48 -8.50 11.21
C SER A 117 -3.81 -9.98 10.98
N ARG A 118 -5.10 -10.33 10.97
CA ARG A 118 -5.58 -11.69 10.67
C ARG A 118 -5.14 -12.17 9.30
N TYR A 119 -5.40 -11.39 8.26
CA TYR A 119 -4.99 -11.75 6.90
C TYR A 119 -3.49 -12.04 6.84
N THR A 120 -2.68 -11.15 7.42
CA THR A 120 -1.22 -11.22 7.38
C THR A 120 -0.72 -12.54 7.95
N VAL A 121 -1.14 -12.89 9.17
CA VAL A 121 -0.69 -14.11 9.86
C VAL A 121 -1.31 -15.40 9.30
N LEU A 122 -2.46 -15.32 8.62
CA LEU A 122 -3.08 -16.48 7.96
C LEU A 122 -2.53 -16.80 6.57
N ASN A 123 -1.69 -15.94 5.96
CA ASN A 123 -1.18 -16.21 4.60
C ASN A 123 -0.56 -17.61 4.42
N PRO A 124 0.25 -18.13 5.37
CA PRO A 124 0.80 -19.49 5.28
C PRO A 124 -0.28 -20.58 5.21
N VAL A 125 -1.35 -20.42 5.99
CA VAL A 125 -2.50 -21.35 5.98
C VAL A 125 -3.27 -21.24 4.67
N ARG A 126 -3.55 -20.02 4.22
CA ARG A 126 -4.26 -19.76 2.95
C ARG A 126 -3.49 -20.25 1.72
N ALA A 127 -2.16 -20.30 1.82
CA ALA A 127 -1.28 -20.86 0.79
C ALA A 127 -1.11 -22.39 0.90
N GLY A 128 -1.73 -23.05 1.88
CA GLY A 128 -1.63 -24.50 2.10
C GLY A 128 -0.26 -24.96 2.61
N LEU A 129 0.58 -24.04 3.11
CA LEU A 129 1.93 -24.37 3.61
C LEU A 129 1.88 -25.01 5.01
N VAL A 130 0.91 -24.62 5.82
CA VAL A 130 0.68 -25.15 7.17
C VAL A 130 -0.82 -25.22 7.46
N LYS A 131 -1.22 -26.08 8.40
CA LYS A 131 -2.63 -26.20 8.83
C LYS A 131 -3.05 -25.18 9.89
N HIS A 132 -2.09 -24.63 10.63
CA HIS A 132 -2.33 -23.70 11.74
C HIS A 132 -1.31 -22.55 11.68
N PRO A 133 -1.70 -21.28 11.92
CA PRO A 133 -0.76 -20.14 11.83
C PRO A 133 0.41 -20.27 12.82
N GLY A 134 0.20 -20.89 13.99
CA GLY A 134 1.25 -21.19 14.96
C GLY A 134 2.35 -22.13 14.47
N HIS A 135 2.14 -22.88 13.37
CA HIS A 135 3.17 -23.73 12.78
C HIS A 135 4.09 -22.96 11.81
N TRP A 136 3.81 -21.69 11.54
CA TRP A 136 4.63 -20.83 10.69
C TRP A 136 5.39 -19.79 11.53
N LEU A 137 6.62 -20.14 11.90
CA LEU A 137 7.49 -19.34 12.76
C LEU A 137 7.87 -17.98 12.14
N TRP A 138 7.75 -17.84 10.82
CA TRP A 138 8.17 -16.65 10.08
C TRP A 138 7.05 -15.61 9.93
N SER A 139 6.25 -15.44 10.98
CA SER A 139 5.19 -14.44 11.07
C SER A 139 5.12 -13.82 12.47
N SER A 140 4.41 -12.71 12.59
CA SER A 140 4.14 -12.09 13.88
C SER A 140 3.12 -12.84 14.74
N TYR A 141 2.54 -13.97 14.28
CA TYR A 141 1.50 -14.68 15.03
C TYR A 141 1.95 -15.05 16.44
N GLY A 142 3.06 -15.80 16.55
CA GLY A 142 3.58 -16.26 17.84
C GLY A 142 3.89 -15.10 18.79
N ALA A 143 4.45 -14.01 18.27
CA ALA A 143 4.72 -12.82 19.07
C ALA A 143 3.42 -12.16 19.54
N LEU A 144 2.38 -12.08 18.70
CA LEU A 144 1.08 -11.51 19.07
C LEU A 144 0.38 -12.33 20.16
N ILE A 145 0.39 -13.67 20.05
CA ILE A 145 -0.21 -14.56 21.07
C ILE A 145 0.71 -14.83 22.28
N GLY A 146 1.96 -14.36 22.24
CA GLY A 146 2.90 -14.47 23.36
C GLY A 146 3.59 -15.82 23.52
N THR A 147 3.65 -16.65 22.47
CA THR A 147 4.45 -17.89 22.48
C THR A 147 5.92 -17.67 22.19
N VAL A 148 6.28 -16.50 21.65
CA VAL A 148 7.67 -16.04 21.48
C VAL A 148 7.78 -14.58 21.89
N ASP A 149 9.00 -14.16 22.20
CA ASP A 149 9.30 -12.77 22.52
C ASP A 149 9.04 -11.87 21.31
N ALA A 150 8.53 -10.68 21.64
CA ALA A 150 8.20 -9.68 20.66
C ALA A 150 9.40 -8.75 20.47
N PRO A 151 9.89 -8.56 19.24
CA PRO A 151 10.92 -7.58 19.00
C PRO A 151 10.37 -6.17 19.29
N ALA A 152 11.21 -5.26 19.78
CA ALA A 152 10.80 -3.93 20.20
C ALA A 152 10.11 -3.10 19.10
N TRP A 153 10.39 -3.39 17.82
CA TRP A 153 9.78 -2.72 16.67
C TRP A 153 8.38 -3.25 16.30
N LEU A 154 7.92 -4.35 16.92
CA LEU A 154 6.58 -4.92 16.73
C LEU A 154 5.63 -4.42 17.81
N GLU A 155 4.65 -3.62 17.41
CA GLU A 155 3.69 -2.99 18.29
C GLU A 155 2.49 -3.91 18.56
N ARG A 156 2.64 -4.73 19.60
CA ARG A 156 1.61 -5.69 20.02
C ARG A 156 0.43 -5.04 20.72
N ASN A 157 0.67 -3.97 21.48
CA ASN A 157 -0.36 -3.41 22.35
C ASN A 157 -1.45 -2.77 21.50
N THR A 158 -1.08 -2.06 20.43
CA THR A 158 -2.06 -1.49 19.48
C THR A 158 -2.96 -2.54 18.84
N VAL A 159 -2.40 -3.70 18.47
CA VAL A 159 -3.18 -4.79 17.86
C VAL A 159 -4.10 -5.46 18.88
N LEU A 160 -3.58 -5.82 20.05
CA LEU A 160 -4.34 -6.53 21.08
C LEU A 160 -5.41 -5.64 21.73
N ALA A 161 -5.18 -4.33 21.82
CA ALA A 161 -6.18 -3.37 22.31
C ALA A 161 -7.46 -3.31 21.45
N GLN A 162 -7.44 -3.85 20.22
CA GLN A 162 -8.64 -3.98 19.39
C GLN A 162 -9.62 -5.06 19.89
N PHE A 163 -9.21 -5.88 20.86
CA PHE A 163 -9.96 -7.05 21.32
C PHE A 163 -10.36 -6.95 22.80
N SER A 164 -9.45 -6.53 23.68
CA SER A 164 -9.73 -6.31 25.10
C SER A 164 -8.67 -5.42 25.74
N ASN A 165 -9.04 -4.76 26.84
CA ASN A 165 -8.09 -4.04 27.71
C ASN A 165 -7.28 -4.99 28.61
N ASN A 166 -7.79 -6.20 28.87
CA ASN A 166 -7.05 -7.25 29.57
C ASN A 166 -6.19 -8.04 28.58
N ARG A 167 -4.89 -8.18 28.87
CA ARG A 167 -3.93 -8.82 27.97
C ARG A 167 -4.28 -10.28 27.66
N ALA A 168 -4.64 -11.07 28.67
CA ALA A 168 -4.92 -12.49 28.50
C ALA A 168 -6.18 -12.69 27.67
N ASP A 169 -7.22 -11.89 27.93
CA ASP A 169 -8.47 -11.93 27.18
C ASP A 169 -8.26 -11.47 25.73
N ALA A 170 -7.46 -10.42 25.52
CA ALA A 170 -7.13 -9.91 24.19
C ALA A 170 -6.38 -10.95 23.34
N ILE A 171 -5.45 -11.70 23.95
CA ILE A 171 -4.73 -12.79 23.27
C ILE A 171 -5.70 -13.90 22.84
N ARG A 172 -6.56 -14.37 23.75
CA ARG A 172 -7.56 -15.41 23.42
C ARG A 172 -8.52 -14.95 22.33
N ALA A 173 -9.06 -13.75 22.46
CA ALA A 173 -9.96 -13.17 21.46
C ALA A 173 -9.28 -12.93 20.10
N PHE A 174 -8.00 -12.56 20.08
CA PHE A 174 -7.22 -12.45 18.85
C PHE A 174 -7.01 -13.81 18.19
N GLU A 175 -6.65 -14.85 18.97
CA GLU A 175 -6.51 -16.22 18.48
C GLU A 175 -7.82 -16.73 17.88
N ASP A 176 -8.93 -16.66 18.60
CA ASP A 176 -10.26 -17.05 18.13
C ASP A 176 -10.63 -16.32 16.83
N PHE A 177 -10.40 -15.00 16.79
CA PHE A 177 -10.67 -14.18 15.61
C PHE A 177 -9.80 -14.57 14.40
N VAL A 178 -8.53 -14.91 14.62
CA VAL A 178 -7.63 -15.38 13.57
C VAL A 178 -8.10 -16.73 13.03
N LEU A 179 -8.40 -17.69 13.91
CA LEU A 179 -8.82 -19.03 13.50
C LEU A 179 -10.17 -19.02 12.77
N ALA A 180 -11.10 -18.16 13.19
CA ALA A 180 -12.36 -17.93 12.49
C ALA A 180 -12.18 -17.37 11.05
N GLY A 181 -11.00 -16.83 10.71
CA GLY A 181 -10.65 -16.36 9.38
C GLY A 181 -10.22 -17.45 8.40
N ILE A 182 -10.03 -18.70 8.84
CA ILE A 182 -9.64 -19.80 7.94
C ILE A 182 -10.79 -20.08 6.96
N GLY A 183 -10.48 -20.07 5.67
CA GLY A 183 -11.48 -20.24 4.60
C GLY A 183 -12.24 -18.95 4.23
N GLN A 184 -12.06 -17.86 4.96
CA GLN A 184 -12.70 -16.58 4.65
C GLN A 184 -12.03 -15.87 3.47
N GLU A 185 -12.79 -14.97 2.85
CA GLU A 185 -12.32 -14.16 1.74
C GLU A 185 -11.25 -13.13 2.16
N SER A 186 -10.48 -12.62 1.19
CA SER A 186 -9.48 -11.60 1.47
C SER A 186 -10.14 -10.24 1.73
N PRO A 187 -9.71 -9.47 2.76
CA PRO A 187 -10.18 -8.10 2.96
C PRO A 187 -9.80 -7.19 1.78
N PHE A 188 -8.83 -7.60 0.95
CA PHE A 188 -8.42 -6.83 -0.22
C PHE A 188 -9.44 -6.83 -1.37
N ARG A 189 -10.55 -7.59 -1.27
CA ARG A 189 -11.69 -7.42 -2.18
C ARG A 189 -12.34 -6.04 -2.06
N ALA A 190 -12.24 -5.41 -0.89
CA ALA A 190 -12.75 -4.07 -0.64
C ALA A 190 -11.77 -2.96 -1.06
N VAL A 191 -10.61 -3.30 -1.64
CA VAL A 191 -9.63 -2.30 -2.06
C VAL A 191 -10.18 -1.47 -3.21
N ARG A 192 -10.22 -0.16 -3.01
CA ARG A 192 -10.60 0.81 -4.03
C ARG A 192 -9.38 1.27 -4.80
N ASN A 193 -9.51 1.27 -6.11
CA ASN A 193 -8.49 1.78 -7.05
C ASN A 193 -7.09 1.17 -6.87
N GLN A 194 -7.01 -0.03 -6.28
CA GLN A 194 -5.75 -0.72 -5.95
C GLN A 194 -4.85 0.03 -4.96
N LEU A 195 -5.38 1.03 -4.24
CA LEU A 195 -4.59 1.95 -3.42
C LEU A 195 -5.15 2.15 -2.00
N PHE A 196 -6.46 2.06 -1.82
CA PHE A 196 -7.11 2.41 -0.56
C PHE A 196 -7.95 1.27 -0.01
N LEU A 197 -7.92 1.10 1.32
CA LEU A 197 -8.78 0.19 2.06
C LEU A 197 -9.35 0.92 3.28
N GLY A 198 -10.61 1.34 3.20
CA GLY A 198 -11.26 2.19 4.20
C GLY A 198 -12.70 2.50 3.83
N SER A 199 -13.36 3.33 4.63
CA SER A 199 -14.66 3.94 4.29
C SER A 199 -14.54 4.85 3.06
N ASP A 200 -15.69 5.19 2.47
CA ASP A 200 -15.81 6.13 1.36
C ASP A 200 -15.14 7.47 1.70
N GLU A 201 -15.50 8.04 2.84
CA GLU A 201 -14.92 9.27 3.37
C GLU A 201 -13.39 9.17 3.52
N PHE A 202 -12.87 8.06 4.05
CA PHE A 202 -11.43 7.86 4.17
C PHE A 202 -10.74 7.82 2.80
N CYS A 203 -11.34 7.12 1.83
CA CYS A 203 -10.78 7.01 0.49
C CYS A 203 -10.77 8.36 -0.23
N GLU A 204 -11.80 9.19 -0.04
CA GLU A 204 -11.89 10.54 -0.59
C GLU A 204 -10.85 11.47 0.07
N GLN A 205 -10.76 11.49 1.39
CA GLN A 205 -9.75 12.29 2.10
C GLN A 205 -8.33 11.91 1.70
N ALA A 206 -8.04 10.61 1.61
CA ALA A 206 -6.75 10.10 1.17
C ALA A 206 -6.43 10.42 -0.29
N ALA A 207 -7.46 10.52 -1.13
CA ALA A 207 -7.32 10.92 -2.53
C ALA A 207 -6.99 12.40 -2.70
N HIS A 208 -7.55 13.26 -1.84
CA HIS A 208 -7.38 14.71 -1.90
C HIS A 208 -6.23 15.25 -1.02
N GLY A 209 -5.64 14.42 -0.14
CA GLY A 209 -4.50 14.80 0.67
C GLY A 209 -3.24 15.10 -0.17
N GLU A 210 -2.33 15.93 0.37
CA GLU A 210 -1.06 16.29 -0.28
C GLU A 210 -0.31 15.05 -0.75
N THR A 211 -0.42 14.74 -2.05
CA THR A 211 0.26 13.59 -2.61
C THR A 211 1.71 13.99 -2.88
N ARG A 212 2.65 13.53 -2.06
CA ARG A 212 4.08 13.75 -2.30
C ARG A 212 4.54 12.92 -3.52
N GLY A 213 4.51 13.49 -4.72
CA GLY A 213 5.04 12.86 -5.95
C GLY A 213 4.54 13.47 -7.27
N ASN A 214 5.10 13.03 -8.41
CA ASN A 214 4.78 13.55 -9.75
C ASN A 214 3.54 12.84 -10.37
N LEU A 215 2.47 13.60 -10.67
CA LEU A 215 1.15 13.09 -11.11
C LEU A 215 1.12 12.46 -12.52
N LEU A 216 2.11 12.75 -13.38
CA LEU A 216 2.16 12.25 -14.76
C LEU A 216 2.45 10.73 -14.86
N GLU A 217 2.94 10.13 -13.77
CA GLU A 217 3.54 8.80 -13.78
C GLU A 217 2.60 7.66 -13.32
N ILE A 218 1.34 7.98 -13.00
CA ILE A 218 0.34 7.06 -12.43
C ILE A 218 -0.37 6.21 -13.53
N LYS A 219 -0.79 4.96 -13.25
CA LYS A 219 -1.73 4.24 -14.16
C LYS A 219 -3.06 4.99 -14.19
N ARG A 220 -3.63 5.26 -15.36
CA ARG A 220 -4.83 6.12 -15.49
C ARG A 220 -6.00 5.76 -14.55
N THR A 221 -6.18 4.47 -14.23
CA THR A 221 -7.16 4.00 -13.23
C THR A 221 -6.89 4.47 -11.80
N GLN A 222 -5.62 4.50 -11.39
CA GLN A 222 -5.18 5.01 -10.08
C GLN A 222 -5.20 6.54 -10.02
N ARG A 223 -4.99 7.19 -11.17
CA ARG A 223 -4.97 8.66 -11.32
C ARG A 223 -6.37 9.25 -11.15
N ARG A 224 -7.37 8.59 -11.75
CA ARG A 224 -8.81 8.88 -11.59
C ARG A 224 -9.29 8.83 -10.14
N ALA A 225 -8.60 8.12 -9.25
CA ALA A 225 -8.95 8.04 -7.84
C ALA A 225 -8.52 9.26 -7.04
N LEU A 226 -7.53 10.03 -7.53
CA LEU A 226 -6.88 11.14 -6.81
C LEU A 226 -7.34 12.52 -7.33
N VAL A 227 -8.28 12.54 -8.25
CA VAL A 227 -8.62 13.72 -9.06
C VAL A 227 -10.14 13.86 -9.07
N PRO A 228 -10.68 15.10 -9.07
CA PRO A 228 -12.12 15.30 -9.13
C PRO A 228 -12.79 14.51 -10.27
N PRO A 229 -13.97 13.91 -10.04
CA PRO A 229 -14.85 13.44 -11.09
C PRO A 229 -14.98 14.44 -12.23
N LEU A 230 -15.19 13.95 -13.46
CA LEU A 230 -15.23 14.82 -14.63
C LEU A 230 -16.30 15.91 -14.48
N ALA A 231 -17.43 15.61 -13.84
CA ALA A 231 -18.50 16.55 -13.53
C ALA A 231 -18.03 17.73 -12.67
N ASP A 232 -17.14 17.51 -11.71
CA ASP A 232 -16.67 18.54 -10.78
C ASP A 232 -15.90 19.65 -11.49
N TYR A 233 -15.17 19.32 -12.56
CA TYR A 233 -14.54 20.33 -13.41
C TYR A 233 -15.56 21.30 -14.02
N PHE A 234 -16.77 20.84 -14.32
CA PHE A 234 -17.84 21.66 -14.90
C PHE A 234 -18.71 22.34 -13.83
N LEU A 235 -18.64 21.89 -12.58
CA LEU A 235 -19.26 22.57 -11.44
C LEU A 235 -18.37 23.71 -10.92
N LEU A 236 -17.06 23.50 -10.89
CA LEU A 236 -16.07 24.43 -10.34
C LEU A 236 -15.64 25.52 -11.34
N CYS A 237 -15.77 25.27 -12.65
CA CYS A 237 -15.45 26.26 -13.68
C CYS A 237 -16.71 26.76 -14.40
N PRO A 238 -17.03 28.07 -14.30
CA PRO A 238 -18.15 28.67 -15.02
C PRO A 238 -18.01 28.62 -16.54
N ASP A 239 -16.77 28.70 -17.05
CA ASP A 239 -16.50 28.56 -18.48
C ASP A 239 -16.31 27.08 -18.85
N ARG A 240 -17.22 26.59 -19.70
CA ARG A 240 -17.23 25.21 -20.19
C ARG A 240 -15.96 24.86 -20.97
N HIS A 241 -15.37 25.82 -21.69
CA HIS A 241 -14.12 25.57 -22.43
C HIS A 241 -12.91 25.51 -21.50
N ALA A 242 -12.85 26.37 -20.48
CA ALA A 242 -11.86 26.25 -19.40
C ALA A 242 -12.01 24.93 -18.63
N ALA A 243 -13.23 24.49 -18.32
CA ALA A 243 -13.49 23.20 -17.67
C ALA A 243 -12.95 22.02 -18.51
N MET A 244 -13.26 21.98 -19.81
CA MET A 244 -12.70 20.99 -20.74
C MET A 244 -11.17 21.02 -20.77
N ALA A 245 -10.58 22.22 -20.80
CA ALA A 245 -9.15 22.39 -20.85
C ALA A 245 -8.47 21.94 -19.55
N GLN A 246 -9.00 22.32 -18.39
CA GLN A 246 -8.48 21.92 -17.08
C GLN A 246 -8.65 20.42 -16.84
N ALA A 247 -9.79 19.83 -17.21
CA ALA A 247 -10.01 18.39 -17.15
C ALA A 247 -8.99 17.63 -18.01
N TYR A 248 -8.67 18.13 -19.22
CA TYR A 248 -7.63 17.55 -20.08
C TYR A 248 -6.22 17.76 -19.52
N LEU A 249 -5.88 18.97 -19.08
CA LEU A 249 -4.57 19.34 -18.56
C LEU A 249 -4.26 18.67 -17.21
N SER A 250 -5.28 18.20 -16.49
CA SER A 250 -5.12 17.30 -15.33
C SER A 250 -4.44 15.97 -15.72
N ASN A 251 -4.43 15.62 -17.02
CA ASN A 251 -3.96 14.36 -17.58
C ASN A 251 -4.72 13.12 -17.08
N ASN A 252 -5.98 13.29 -16.64
CA ASN A 252 -6.85 12.19 -16.17
C ASN A 252 -7.93 11.79 -17.16
N TYR A 253 -8.32 12.72 -18.03
CA TYR A 253 -9.34 12.53 -19.04
C TYR A 253 -8.77 12.79 -20.42
N THR A 254 -9.02 11.87 -21.34
CA THR A 254 -8.71 12.04 -22.76
C THR A 254 -9.69 13.00 -23.41
N MET A 255 -9.29 13.59 -24.55
CA MET A 255 -10.22 14.39 -25.34
C MET A 255 -11.47 13.60 -25.76
N ALA A 256 -11.39 12.28 -25.90
CA ALA A 256 -12.52 11.42 -26.22
C ALA A 256 -13.50 11.26 -25.05
N GLU A 257 -12.99 11.10 -23.81
CA GLU A 257 -13.83 11.01 -22.62
C GLU A 257 -14.52 12.34 -22.30
N ILE A 258 -13.79 13.45 -22.42
CA ILE A 258 -14.35 14.79 -22.21
C ILE A 258 -15.41 15.09 -23.27
N ALA A 259 -15.13 14.72 -24.53
CA ALA A 259 -16.07 14.81 -25.63
C ALA A 259 -17.35 14.01 -25.37
N GLY A 260 -17.24 12.76 -24.96
CA GLY A 260 -18.38 11.90 -24.62
C GLY A 260 -19.20 12.44 -23.45
N PHE A 261 -18.56 12.97 -22.41
CA PHE A 261 -19.26 13.58 -21.27
C PHE A 261 -20.00 14.86 -21.64
N CYS A 262 -19.40 15.68 -22.51
CA CYS A 262 -19.97 16.96 -22.92
C CYS A 262 -20.92 16.86 -24.12
N ASP A 263 -21.08 15.69 -24.72
CA ASP A 263 -21.77 15.50 -25.99
C ASP A 263 -21.25 16.44 -27.11
N VAL A 264 -19.91 16.47 -27.28
CA VAL A 264 -19.23 17.26 -28.33
C VAL A 264 -18.17 16.43 -29.03
N SER A 265 -17.62 16.95 -30.15
CA SER A 265 -16.48 16.30 -30.80
C SER A 265 -15.16 16.48 -30.02
N SER A 266 -14.24 15.50 -30.10
CA SER A 266 -12.88 15.65 -29.55
C SER A 266 -12.12 16.85 -30.15
N ARG A 267 -12.49 17.31 -31.36
CA ARG A 267 -11.95 18.52 -31.99
C ARG A 267 -12.34 19.78 -31.23
N THR A 268 -13.55 19.82 -30.68
CA THR A 268 -14.04 20.91 -29.82
C THR A 268 -13.22 21.00 -28.54
N VAL A 269 -12.96 19.86 -27.89
CA VAL A 269 -12.09 19.78 -26.70
C VAL A 269 -10.67 20.24 -27.04
N GLY A 270 -10.12 19.81 -28.17
CA GLY A 270 -8.78 20.24 -28.63
C GLY A 270 -8.66 21.74 -28.87
N ARG A 271 -9.72 22.40 -29.39
CA ARG A 271 -9.78 23.86 -29.54
C ARG A 271 -9.80 24.57 -28.18
N ALA A 272 -10.58 24.06 -27.24
CA ALA A 272 -10.66 24.59 -25.87
C ALA A 272 -9.29 24.54 -25.16
N VAL A 273 -8.59 23.39 -25.25
CA VAL A 273 -7.24 23.23 -24.68
C VAL A 273 -6.23 24.22 -25.32
N LYS A 274 -6.27 24.38 -26.65
CA LYS A 274 -5.36 25.29 -27.36
C LYS A 274 -5.61 26.75 -26.97
N ALA A 275 -6.87 27.16 -26.86
CA ALA A 275 -7.23 28.52 -26.43
C ALA A 275 -6.79 28.79 -25.00
N TYR A 276 -7.02 27.84 -24.09
CA TYR A 276 -6.67 27.96 -22.67
C TYR A 276 -5.15 28.10 -22.44
N ARG A 277 -4.33 27.32 -23.14
CA ARG A 277 -2.86 27.45 -23.08
C ARG A 277 -2.39 28.83 -23.51
N LYS A 278 -2.92 29.33 -24.64
CA LYS A 278 -2.58 30.68 -25.15
C LYS A 278 -2.94 31.80 -24.16
N MET A 279 -4.04 31.65 -23.42
CA MET A 279 -4.44 32.60 -22.38
C MET A 279 -3.55 32.54 -21.13
N SER A 280 -3.01 31.37 -20.81
CA SER A 280 -2.13 31.16 -19.64
C SER A 280 -0.73 31.71 -19.89
N ASP A 281 -0.21 31.52 -21.11
CA ASP A 281 1.11 32.03 -21.53
C ASP A 281 1.16 33.57 -21.66
N CYS A 282 0.03 34.24 -21.88
CA CYS A 282 -0.06 35.71 -21.91
C CYS A 282 -0.14 36.37 -20.53
N ARG A 283 -0.29 35.60 -19.45
CA ARG A 283 -0.36 36.10 -18.06
C ARG A 283 0.91 35.83 -17.25
N SER A 284 1.95 35.30 -17.89
CA SER A 284 3.29 35.02 -17.35
C SER A 284 4.27 36.08 -17.83
#